data_AF-A0A1I2P8W7-F1
#
_entry.id   AF-A0A1I2P8W7-F1
#
_cell.length_a   1.000
_cell.length_b   1.000
_cell.length_c   1.000
_cell.angle_alpha   90.00
_cell.angle_beta   90.00
_cell.angle_gamma   90.00
#
_symmetry.space_group_name_H-M   'P 1'
#
loop_
_entity.id
_entity.type
_entity.pdbx_description
1 polymer ?
#
loop_
_entity_poly.entity_id
_entity_poly.type
_entity_poly.pdbx_seq_one_letter_code
_entity_poly.pdbx_strand_id
1 'polypeptide(L)'
;MPIAEDGSYSEENLEMTKAISAWKLFNKNVVSEVNELKNHIDKTLDMRFAADLPVLLFTTKEDQVSEDGKNLETFFKTRLTDSPSSRVVVLGGHHNLHWTRYKEMSKEVNEFIKSSAAE
;
A
#
# COMPACT_ATOMS: atom_id res chain seq x y z
N MET A 1 -1.36 16.37 2.86
CA MET A 1 -0.17 17.15 3.27
C MET A 1 0.71 16.24 4.10
N PRO A 2 2.04 16.48 4.16
CA PRO A 2 2.91 15.74 5.07
C PRO A 2 2.32 15.81 6.49
N ILE A 3 2.43 14.70 7.21
CA ILE A 3 2.01 14.61 8.60
C ILE A 3 2.97 15.48 9.40
N ALA A 4 2.45 16.53 10.00
CA ALA A 4 3.21 17.52 10.75
C ALA A 4 2.39 18.01 11.94
N GLU A 5 3.06 18.49 12.99
CA GLU A 5 2.39 19.08 14.15
C GLU A 5 1.71 20.41 13.77
N ASP A 6 0.65 20.77 14.50
CA ASP A 6 -0.03 22.04 14.32
C ASP A 6 0.96 23.21 14.47
N GLY A 7 0.91 24.16 13.53
CA GLY A 7 1.86 25.28 13.47
C GLY A 7 3.16 25.00 12.73
N SER A 8 3.40 23.78 12.23
CA SER A 8 4.58 23.46 11.40
C SER A 8 4.63 24.24 10.08
N TYR A 9 3.48 24.71 9.60
CA TYR A 9 3.34 25.49 8.37
C TYR A 9 2.49 26.73 8.64
N SER A 10 2.86 27.86 8.03
CA SER A 10 2.01 29.04 8.04
C SER A 10 0.75 28.82 7.20
N GLU A 11 -0.31 29.58 7.49
CA GLU A 11 -1.55 29.54 6.69
C GLU A 11 -1.27 29.80 5.20
N GLU A 12 -0.42 30.78 4.89
CA GLU A 12 0.03 31.08 3.53
C GLU A 12 0.73 29.87 2.87
N ASN A 13 1.60 29.15 3.60
CA ASN A 13 2.23 27.94 3.06
C ASN A 13 1.20 26.86 2.75
N LEU A 14 0.17 26.71 3.59
CA LEU A 14 -0.89 25.74 3.38
C LEU A 14 -1.75 26.10 2.16
N GLU A 15 -2.14 27.36 2.02
CA GLU A 15 -2.90 27.85 0.87
C GLU A 15 -2.13 27.66 -0.44
N MET A 16 -0.86 28.08 -0.47
CA MET A 16 -0.02 27.92 -1.65
C MET A 16 0.20 26.44 -2.00
N THR A 17 0.42 25.58 -1.01
CA THR A 17 0.54 24.13 -1.24
C THR A 17 -0.74 23.56 -1.85
N LYS A 18 -1.92 23.93 -1.33
CA LYS A 18 -3.21 23.51 -1.89
C LYS A 18 -3.37 23.95 -3.35
N ALA A 19 -3.04 25.20 -3.68
CA ALA A 19 -3.13 25.73 -5.03
C ALA A 19 -2.19 24.99 -6.01
N ILE A 20 -0.94 24.76 -5.61
CA ILE A 20 0.04 24.01 -6.41
C ILE A 20 -0.42 22.56 -6.58
N SER A 21 -0.89 21.91 -5.51
CA SER A 21 -1.40 20.55 -5.56
C SER A 21 -2.59 20.44 -6.51
N ALA A 22 -3.57 21.35 -6.44
CA ALA A 22 -4.71 21.36 -7.35
C ALA A 22 -4.25 21.53 -8.81
N TRP A 23 -3.38 22.50 -9.08
CA TRP A 23 -2.88 22.73 -10.44
C TRP A 23 -2.13 21.51 -11.01
N LYS A 24 -1.31 20.84 -10.19
CA LYS A 24 -0.56 19.66 -10.62
C LYS A 24 -1.42 18.40 -10.72
N LEU A 25 -2.38 18.20 -9.81
CA LEU A 25 -3.22 17.00 -9.78
C LEU A 25 -4.30 17.02 -10.87
N PHE A 26 -4.84 18.18 -11.22
CA PHE A 26 -5.91 18.29 -12.22
C PHE A 26 -5.40 18.61 -13.63
N ASN A 27 -4.20 18.13 -13.98
CA ASN A 27 -3.72 18.24 -15.34
C ASN A 27 -4.36 17.16 -16.25
N LYS A 28 -4.40 17.43 -17.56
CA LYS A 28 -5.07 16.57 -18.56
C LYS A 28 -4.64 15.10 -18.52
N ASN A 29 -3.38 14.81 -18.18
CA ASN A 29 -2.86 13.45 -18.17
C ASN A 29 -3.39 12.69 -16.94
N VAL A 30 -3.41 13.32 -15.77
CA VAL A 30 -3.96 12.70 -14.56
C VAL A 30 -5.46 12.48 -14.70
N VAL A 31 -6.20 13.45 -15.25
CA VAL A 31 -7.63 13.28 -15.52
C VAL A 31 -7.87 12.13 -16.50
N SER A 32 -7.07 12.03 -17.57
CA SER A 32 -7.15 10.91 -18.52
C SER A 32 -6.91 9.57 -17.84
N GLU A 33 -5.92 9.47 -16.94
CA GLU A 33 -5.62 8.23 -16.21
C GLU A 33 -6.76 7.86 -15.24
N VAL A 34 -7.33 8.84 -14.53
CA VAL A 34 -8.47 8.61 -13.64
C VAL A 34 -9.70 8.12 -14.42
N ASN A 35 -9.91 8.61 -15.64
CA ASN A 35 -10.99 8.12 -16.51
C ASN A 35 -10.79 6.65 -16.92
N GLU A 36 -9.55 6.16 -16.98
CA GLU A 36 -9.21 4.76 -17.26
C GLU A 36 -9.19 3.88 -16.01
N LEU A 37 -9.34 4.44 -14.79
CA LEU A 37 -9.22 3.69 -13.53
C LEU A 37 -10.15 2.47 -13.49
N LYS A 38 -11.41 2.63 -13.91
CA LYS A 38 -12.36 1.51 -13.96
C LYS A 38 -11.91 0.41 -14.92
N ASN A 39 -11.44 0.80 -16.11
CA ASN A 39 -10.92 -0.14 -17.11
C ASN A 39 -9.70 -0.91 -16.57
N HIS A 40 -8.80 -0.23 -15.86
CA HIS A 40 -7.63 -0.85 -15.21
C HIS A 40 -8.04 -1.80 -14.09
N ILE A 41 -9.00 -1.43 -13.26
CA ILE A 41 -9.55 -2.33 -12.22
C ILE A 41 -10.17 -3.56 -12.87
N ASP A 42 -11.06 -3.39 -13.85
CA ASP A 42 -11.77 -4.50 -14.51
C ASP A 42 -10.77 -5.49 -15.16
N LYS A 43 -9.63 -5.00 -15.67
CA LYS A 43 -8.54 -5.83 -16.23
C LYS A 43 -7.68 -6.55 -15.19
N THR A 44 -7.59 -6.04 -13.97
CA THR A 44 -6.63 -6.53 -12.95
C THR A 44 -7.30 -7.20 -11.75
N LEU A 45 -8.62 -7.05 -11.59
CA LEU A 45 -9.38 -7.53 -10.44
C LEU A 45 -9.16 -9.03 -10.19
N ASP A 46 -9.13 -9.83 -11.25
CA ASP A 46 -9.02 -11.29 -11.17
C ASP A 46 -7.59 -11.81 -11.38
N MET A 47 -6.61 -10.92 -11.58
CA MET A 47 -5.21 -11.32 -11.64
C MET A 47 -4.76 -11.91 -10.29
N ARG A 48 -4.01 -13.01 -10.38
CA ARG A 48 -3.42 -13.72 -9.25
C ARG A 48 -1.95 -14.00 -9.54
N PHE A 49 -1.16 -14.10 -8.47
CA PHE A 49 0.18 -14.67 -8.57
C PHE A 49 0.09 -16.15 -8.95
N ALA A 50 1.17 -16.70 -9.53
CA ALA A 50 1.25 -18.13 -9.77
C ALA A 50 1.15 -18.90 -8.44
N ALA A 51 0.48 -20.06 -8.44
CA ALA A 51 0.13 -20.77 -7.21
C ALA A 51 1.35 -21.22 -6.38
N ASP A 52 2.47 -21.47 -7.05
CA ASP A 52 3.74 -21.90 -6.47
C ASP A 52 4.69 -20.75 -6.15
N LEU A 53 4.34 -19.50 -6.50
CA LEU A 53 5.18 -18.35 -6.21
C LEU A 53 5.06 -17.95 -4.73
N PRO A 54 6.14 -17.97 -3.94
CA PRO A 54 6.09 -17.44 -2.57
C PRO A 54 5.88 -15.92 -2.61
N VAL A 55 4.95 -15.42 -1.80
CA VAL A 55 4.58 -13.99 -1.76
C VAL A 55 4.64 -13.44 -0.35
N LEU A 56 5.45 -12.39 -0.16
CA LEU A 56 5.51 -11.60 1.07
C LEU A 56 4.90 -10.22 0.83
N LEU A 57 3.83 -9.90 1.55
CA LEU A 57 3.19 -8.58 1.50
C LEU A 57 3.36 -7.86 2.85
N PHE A 58 3.62 -6.56 2.80
CA PHE A 58 3.61 -5.69 3.98
C PHE A 58 2.45 -4.73 3.91
N THR A 59 1.73 -4.57 5.01
CA THR A 59 0.65 -3.59 5.12
C THR A 59 0.70 -2.85 6.44
N THR A 60 0.18 -1.63 6.46
CA THR A 60 -0.08 -0.91 7.69
C THR A 60 -1.26 -1.53 8.41
N LYS A 61 -1.28 -1.43 9.74
CA LYS A 61 -2.50 -1.66 10.50
C LYS A 61 -3.52 -0.57 10.12
N GLU A 62 -4.65 -0.98 9.56
CA GLU A 62 -5.78 -0.09 9.30
C GLU A 62 -6.88 -0.35 10.33
N ASP A 63 -7.34 0.71 10.97
CA ASP A 63 -8.50 0.66 11.88
C ASP A 63 -9.82 0.80 11.12
N GLN A 64 -9.77 1.20 9.84
CA GLN A 64 -10.95 1.33 8.99
C GLN A 64 -11.33 -0.03 8.40
N VAL A 65 -12.58 -0.41 8.62
CA VAL A 65 -13.18 -1.65 8.13
C VAL A 65 -14.40 -1.26 7.30
N SER A 66 -14.55 -1.82 6.11
CA SER A 66 -15.73 -1.62 5.27
C SER A 66 -16.97 -2.24 5.90
N GLU A 67 -18.16 -1.88 5.39
CA GLU A 67 -19.44 -2.41 5.89
C GLU A 67 -19.52 -3.94 5.84
N ASP A 68 -18.82 -4.58 4.89
CA ASP A 68 -18.73 -6.04 4.76
C ASP A 68 -17.59 -6.67 5.60
N GLY A 69 -17.02 -5.92 6.54
CA GLY A 69 -16.01 -6.42 7.49
C GLY A 69 -14.61 -6.57 6.89
N LYS A 70 -14.38 -6.09 5.66
CA LYS A 70 -13.09 -6.18 4.99
C LYS A 70 -12.21 -4.96 5.29
N ASN A 71 -10.92 -5.18 5.17
CA ASN A 71 -9.88 -4.17 5.29
C ASN A 71 -8.72 -4.56 4.38
N LEU A 72 -7.68 -3.73 4.32
CA LEU A 72 -6.54 -3.98 3.46
C LEU A 72 -5.81 -5.31 3.78
N GLU A 73 -5.74 -5.69 5.06
CA GLU A 73 -5.15 -6.95 5.50
C GLU A 73 -5.93 -8.16 4.94
N THR A 74 -7.25 -8.19 5.12
CA THR A 74 -8.10 -9.28 4.61
C THR A 74 -8.07 -9.33 3.08
N PHE A 75 -8.06 -8.18 2.40
CA PHE A 75 -7.86 -8.13 0.95
C PHE A 75 -6.55 -8.79 0.54
N PHE A 76 -5.42 -8.43 1.15
CA PHE A 76 -4.12 -9.03 0.83
C PHE A 76 -4.04 -10.52 1.14
N LYS A 77 -4.69 -10.99 2.21
CA LYS A 77 -4.80 -12.43 2.48
C LYS A 77 -5.48 -13.18 1.34
N THR A 78 -6.49 -12.60 0.68
CA THR A 78 -7.12 -13.23 -0.50
C THR A 78 -6.22 -13.28 -1.75
N ARG A 79 -5.07 -12.60 -1.71
CA ARG A 79 -4.10 -12.52 -2.82
C ARG A 79 -2.86 -13.38 -2.60
N LEU A 80 -2.73 -14.01 -1.43
CA LEU A 80 -1.66 -14.97 -1.18
C LEU A 80 -1.83 -16.21 -2.08
N THR A 81 -0.71 -16.88 -2.29
CA THR A 81 -0.62 -18.14 -3.03
C THR A 81 -0.68 -19.32 -2.06
N ASP A 82 -0.70 -20.54 -2.59
CA ASP A 82 -0.73 -21.77 -1.79
C ASP A 82 0.66 -22.16 -1.26
N SER A 83 1.72 -21.41 -1.60
CA SER A 83 3.05 -21.62 -1.01
C SER A 83 3.01 -21.43 0.51
N PRO A 84 3.55 -22.38 1.31
CA PRO A 84 3.54 -22.27 2.77
C PRO A 84 4.40 -21.11 3.29
N SER A 85 5.33 -20.60 2.48
CA SER A 85 6.10 -19.39 2.80
C SER A 85 5.34 -18.08 2.58
N SER A 86 4.20 -18.10 1.87
CA SER A 86 3.42 -16.89 1.57
C SER A 86 2.74 -16.31 2.81
N ARG A 87 2.90 -15.00 3.05
CA ARG A 87 2.29 -14.32 4.20
C ARG A 87 2.11 -12.82 4.02
N VAL A 88 1.18 -12.26 4.81
CA VAL A 88 1.00 -10.82 5.00
C VAL A 88 1.56 -10.44 6.37
N VAL A 89 2.45 -9.44 6.42
CA VAL A 89 2.98 -8.85 7.65
C VAL A 89 2.33 -7.49 7.87
N VAL A 90 1.68 -7.34 9.02
CA VAL A 90 1.05 -6.08 9.43
C VAL A 90 2.00 -5.33 10.37
N LEU A 91 2.39 -4.11 10.00
CA LEU A 91 3.27 -3.27 10.82
C LEU A 91 2.55 -1.98 11.22
N GLY A 92 2.89 -1.47 12.41
CA GLY A 92 2.41 -0.16 12.87
C GLY A 92 3.14 0.98 12.18
N GLY A 93 2.41 1.97 11.67
CA GLY A 93 2.98 3.14 11.01
C GLY A 93 2.12 3.63 9.85
N HIS A 94 2.61 4.62 9.12
CA HIS A 94 1.98 5.12 7.91
C HIS A 94 2.48 4.38 6.67
N HIS A 95 1.96 4.79 5.51
CA HIS A 95 2.23 4.17 4.20
C HIS A 95 3.71 3.87 3.92
N ASN A 96 4.63 4.76 4.33
CA ASN A 96 6.07 4.60 4.12
C ASN A 96 6.73 3.66 5.16
N LEU A 97 6.20 2.44 5.29
CA LEU A 97 6.76 1.42 6.18
C LEU A 97 8.23 1.11 5.85
N HIS A 98 8.60 1.11 4.58
CA HIS A 98 9.96 0.86 4.14
C HIS A 98 10.96 1.95 4.58
N TRP A 99 10.50 3.13 5.00
CA TRP A 99 11.35 4.16 5.60
C TRP A 99 11.40 4.06 7.13
N THR A 100 10.25 3.81 7.76
CA THR A 100 10.10 3.87 9.22
C THR A 100 10.32 2.54 9.94
N ARG A 101 10.09 1.43 9.23
CA ARG A 101 10.13 0.04 9.73
C ARG A 101 11.12 -0.83 8.96
N TYR A 102 12.10 -0.23 8.28
CA TYR A 102 13.05 -0.96 7.44
C TYR A 102 13.78 -2.10 8.17
N LYS A 103 14.06 -1.96 9.48
CA LYS A 103 14.70 -3.01 10.29
C LYS A 103 13.79 -4.22 10.47
N GLU A 104 12.52 -3.97 10.81
CA GLU A 104 11.50 -5.01 10.99
C GLU A 104 11.23 -5.70 9.65
N MET A 105 11.04 -4.93 8.57
CA MET A 105 10.86 -5.47 7.22
C MET A 105 12.07 -6.29 6.76
N SER A 106 13.30 -5.81 7.00
CA SER A 106 14.52 -6.56 6.66
C SER A 106 14.59 -7.91 7.37
N LYS A 107 14.13 -7.99 8.62
CA LYS A 107 14.08 -9.25 9.36
C LYS A 107 13.09 -10.22 8.69
N GLU A 108 11.87 -9.75 8.40
CA GLU A 108 10.84 -10.55 7.74
C GLU A 108 11.25 -11.04 6.35
N VAL A 109 11.89 -10.18 5.55
CA VAL A 109 12.44 -10.55 4.23
C VAL A 109 13.49 -11.65 4.38
N ASN A 110 14.42 -11.52 5.33
CA ASN A 110 15.44 -12.54 5.56
C ASN A 110 14.85 -13.88 6.01
N GLU A 111 13.82 -13.85 6.86
CA GLU A 111 13.11 -15.07 7.28
C GLU A 111 12.33 -15.70 6.11
N PHE A 112 11.67 -14.90 5.29
CA PHE A 112 10.94 -15.33 4.10
C PHE A 112 11.86 -15.97 3.05
N ILE A 113 13.02 -15.38 2.78
CA ILE A 113 14.00 -15.95 1.84
C ILE A 113 14.52 -17.30 2.35
N LYS A 114 14.78 -17.42 3.67
CA LYS A 114 15.25 -18.67 4.27
C LYS A 114 14.19 -19.77 4.22
N SER A 115 12.92 -19.46 4.45
CA SER A 115 11.84 -20.46 4.40
C SER A 115 11.57 -20.90 2.96
N SER A 116 11.60 -19.96 2.01
CA SER A 116 11.32 -20.24 0.59
C SER A 116 12.44 -21.03 -0.09
N ALA A 117 13.69 -20.94 0.40
CA ALA A 117 14.81 -21.72 -0.12
C ALA A 117 14.90 -23.15 0.43
N ALA A 118 14.06 -23.49 1.42
CA ALA A 118 14.00 -24.81 2.03
C ALA A 118 12.82 -25.67 1.50
N GLU A 119 11.97 -25.10 0.64
CA GLU A 119 10.92 -25.77 -0.14
C GLU A 119 11.49 -26.33 -1.45
#